data_AF-A0A952HLH4-F1
#
_entry.id   AF-A0A952HLH4-F1
#
_cell.length_a   1.000
_cell.length_b   1.000
_cell.length_c   1.000
_cell.angle_alpha   90.00
_cell.angle_beta   90.00
_cell.angle_gamma   90.00
#
_symmetry.space_group_name_H-M   'P 1'
#
loop_
_entity.id
_entity.type
_entity.pdbx_description
1 polymer ?
#
loop_
_entity_poly.entity_id
_entity_poly.type
_entity_poly.pdbx_seq_one_letter_code
_entity_poly.pdbx_strand_id
1 'polypeptide(L)' 'THNIHHAYPIGDVFTMLNRGRSLGTFRRSEITEKEVLDMMAGGREIRELQQELERFTKPGSGVEAAAS' A
#
# COMPACT_ATOMS: atom_id res chain seq x y z
N THR A 1 -5.62 6.60 -15.75
CA THR A 1 -6.40 5.34 -15.81
C THR A 1 -6.08 4.52 -14.56
N HIS A 2 -7.02 3.72 -14.07
CA HIS A 2 -6.83 2.87 -12.88
C HIS A 2 -6.43 1.43 -13.23
N ASN A 3 -6.33 1.09 -14.52
CA ASN A 3 -5.92 -0.23 -14.97
C ASN A 3 -4.47 -0.17 -15.47
N ILE A 4 -3.56 -0.76 -14.70
CA ILE A 4 -2.13 -0.73 -15.02
C ILE A 4 -1.80 -1.52 -16.29
N HIS A 5 -2.53 -2.59 -16.61
CA HIS A 5 -2.30 -3.37 -17.83
C HIS A 5 -2.50 -2.57 -19.12
N HIS A 6 -3.33 -1.52 -19.07
CA HIS A 6 -3.52 -0.60 -20.20
C HIS A 6 -2.53 0.56 -20.18
N ALA A 7 -2.09 1.00 -18.99
CA ALA A 7 -1.24 2.18 -18.83
C ALA A 7 0.25 1.86 -18.99
N TYR A 8 0.67 0.71 -18.48
CA TYR A 8 2.08 0.34 -18.37
C TYR A 8 2.77 0.15 -19.74
N PRO A 9 2.14 -0.47 -20.76
CA PRO A 9 2.79 -0.66 -22.06
C PRO A 9 3.07 0.64 -22.81
N ILE A 10 2.25 1.68 -22.58
CA ILE A 10 2.27 2.96 -23.33
C ILE A 10 2.80 4.14 -22.52
N GLY A 11 3.05 3.96 -21.22
CA GLY A 11 3.49 5.02 -20.32
C GLY A 11 5.01 5.05 -20.15
N ASP A 12 5.59 6.25 -20.20
CA ASP A 12 7.02 6.47 -19.95
C ASP A 12 7.30 6.93 -18.52
N VAL A 13 6.34 7.62 -17.90
CA VAL A 13 6.43 8.21 -16.57
C VAL A 13 5.14 7.97 -15.81
N PHE A 14 5.27 7.48 -14.58
CA PHE A 14 4.15 7.18 -13.70
C PHE A 14 4.24 8.04 -12.45
N THR A 15 3.25 8.90 -12.24
CA THR A 15 3.11 9.68 -11.00
C THR A 15 1.99 9.05 -10.17
N MET A 16 2.34 8.55 -8.98
CA MET A 16 1.39 7.91 -8.09
C MET A 16 0.87 8.91 -7.08
N LEU A 17 -0.45 8.99 -6.97
CA LEU A 17 -1.13 9.86 -6.02
C LEU A 17 -1.99 9.00 -5.06
N ASN A 18 -1.92 9.30 -3.78
CA ASN A 18 -2.85 8.78 -2.77
C ASN A 18 -3.57 9.96 -2.10
N ARG A 19 -4.90 10.05 -2.30
CA ARG A 19 -5.77 11.10 -1.72
C ARG A 19 -5.19 12.51 -1.89
N GLY A 20 -4.70 12.83 -3.08
CA GLY A 20 -4.10 14.14 -3.41
C GLY A 20 -2.65 14.33 -2.98
N ARG A 21 -2.02 13.35 -2.32
CA ARG A 21 -0.60 13.37 -1.97
C ARG A 21 0.21 12.55 -2.96
N SER A 22 1.33 13.10 -3.43
CA SER A 22 2.26 12.36 -4.29
C SER A 22 3.00 11.29 -3.49
N LEU A 23 2.95 10.06 -3.97
CA LEU A 23 3.78 8.95 -3.50
C LEU A 23 5.12 8.88 -4.25
N GLY A 24 5.25 9.61 -5.36
CA GLY A 24 6.43 9.65 -6.20
C GLY A 24 6.11 9.70 -7.69
N THR A 25 7.13 10.03 -8.46
CA THR A 25 7.14 9.99 -9.92
C THR A 25 8.29 9.12 -10.36
N PHE A 26 8.02 8.14 -11.22
CA PHE A 26 8.96 7.11 -11.62
C PHE A 26 8.98 7.01 -13.13
N ARG A 27 10.17 6.87 -13.74
CA ARG A 27 10.25 6.45 -15.14
C ARG A 27 9.95 4.96 -15.26
N ARG A 28 9.47 4.53 -16.42
CA ARG A 28 9.27 3.11 -16.74
C ARG A 28 10.51 2.24 -16.50
N SER A 29 11.72 2.78 -16.66
CA SER A 29 12.98 2.07 -16.42
C SER A 29 13.32 1.88 -14.93
N GLU A 30 12.61 2.57 -14.04
CA GLU A 30 12.90 2.65 -12.60
C GLU A 30 11.84 1.93 -11.75
N ILE A 31 10.76 1.44 -12.37
CA ILE A 31 9.63 0.84 -11.68
C ILE A 31 9.01 -0.28 -12.51
N THR A 32 8.58 -1.34 -11.85
CA THR A 32 7.90 -2.48 -12.48
C THR A 32 6.38 -2.33 -12.48
N GLU A 33 5.71 -3.04 -13.39
CA GLU A 33 4.24 -3.09 -13.45
C GLU A 33 3.63 -3.57 -12.12
N LYS A 34 4.28 -4.55 -11.47
CA LYS A 34 3.88 -5.08 -10.18
C LYS A 34 3.98 -4.02 -9.07
N GLU A 35 5.04 -3.23 -9.04
CA GLU A 35 5.20 -2.17 -8.02
C GLU A 35 4.17 -1.06 -8.20
N VAL A 36 3.86 -0.68 -9.45
CA VAL A 36 2.79 0.26 -9.73
C VAL A 36 1.44 -0.33 -9.29
N LEU A 37 1.15 -1.59 -9.63
CA LEU A 37 -0.07 -2.29 -9.21
C LEU A 37 -0.20 -2.31 -7.68
N ASP A 38 0.87 -2.66 -6.96
CA ASP A 38 0.88 -2.69 -5.50
C ASP A 38 0.62 -1.29 -4.91
N MET A 39 1.15 -0.22 -5.52
CA MET A 39 0.86 1.15 -5.09
C MET A 39 -0.58 1.57 -5.39
N MET A 40 -1.12 1.20 -6.56
CA MET A 40 -2.50 1.48 -6.96
C MET A 40 -3.53 0.72 -6.12
N ALA A 41 -3.20 -0.51 -5.71
CA ALA A 41 -4.02 -1.34 -4.81
C ALA A 41 -4.00 -0.85 -3.35
N GLY A 42 -3.29 0.25 -3.06
CA GLY A 42 -3.16 0.75 -1.69
C GLY A 42 -2.25 -0.12 -0.83
N GLY A 43 -1.32 -0.86 -1.43
CA GLY A 43 -0.59 -1.96 -0.80
C GLY A 43 0.13 -1.61 0.51
N ARG A 44 0.60 -0.36 0.72
CA ARG A 44 1.12 0.05 2.04
C ARG A 44 0.01 0.24 3.07
N GLU A 45 -1.03 0.98 2.72
CA GLU A 45 -2.14 1.33 3.61
C GLU A 45 -2.98 0.09 3.96
N ILE A 46 -3.26 -0.80 3.00
CA ILE A 46 -3.96 -2.06 3.28
C ILE A 46 -3.11 -2.95 4.19
N ARG A 47 -1.80 -3.09 3.95
CA ARG A 47 -0.93 -3.91 4.83
C ARG A 47 -0.85 -3.33 6.24
N GLU A 48 -0.77 -2.01 6.38
CA GLU A 48 -0.76 -1.33 7.68
C GLU A 48 -2.08 -1.55 8.43
N LEU A 49 -3.23 -1.42 7.75
CA LEU A 49 -4.55 -1.69 8.31
C LEU A 49 -4.72 -3.16 8.70
N GLN A 50 -4.23 -4.10 7.89
CA GLN A 50 -4.23 -5.53 8.23
C GLN A 50 -3.38 -5.81 9.48
N GLN A 51 -2.18 -5.23 9.58
CA GLN A 51 -1.33 -5.35 10.77
C GLN A 51 -1.98 -4.76 12.04
N GLU A 52 -2.70 -3.64 11.90
CA GLU A 52 -3.46 -3.05 13.00
C GLU A 52 -4.61 -3.97 13.44
N LEU A 53 -5.37 -4.52 12.48
CA LEU A 53 -6.46 -5.45 12.77
C LEU A 53 -5.94 -6.76 13.40
N GLU A 54 -4.82 -7.30 12.93
CA GLU A 54 -4.14 -8.46 13.53
C GLU A 54 -3.69 -8.21 14.98
N ARG A 55 -3.26 -6.99 15.30
CA ARG A 55 -2.96 -6.59 16.69
C ARG A 55 -4.20 -6.61 17.59
N PHE A 56 -5.35 -6.17 17.08
CA PHE A 56 -6.61 -6.18 17.84
C PHE A 56 -7.25 -7.57 17.96
N THR A 57 -6.99 -8.46 17.02
CA THR A 57 -7.63 -9.79 16.94
C THR A 57 -6.80 -10.91 17.56
N LYS A 58 -5.51 -10.68 17.86
CA LYS A 58 -4.71 -11.62 18.69
C LYS A 58 -5.24 -11.63 20.12
N PRO A 59 -5.80 -12.74 20.62
CA PRO A 59 -6.17 -12.86 22.02
C PRO A 59 -4.87 -12.96 22.84
N GLY A 60 -4.61 -11.98 23.70
CA GLY A 60 -3.51 -12.04 24.69
C GLY A 60 -2.64 -10.80 24.89
N SER A 61 -3.11 -9.58 24.60
CA SER A 61 -2.33 -8.36 24.93
C SER A 61 -3.09 -7.28 25.70
N GLY A 62 -4.21 -7.63 26.33
CA GLY A 62 -4.98 -6.72 27.18
C GLY A 62 -5.29 -7.33 28.55
N VAL A 63 -4.65 -6.78 29.58
CA VAL A 63 -4.99 -6.86 31.02
C VAL A 63 -4.56 -8.13 31.77
N GLU A 64 -3.27 -8.21 32.10
CA GLU A 64 -2.80 -9.00 33.24
C GLU A 64 -1.80 -8.17 34.06
N ALA A 65 -2.31 -7.18 34.80
CA ALA A 65 -1.54 -6.42 35.79
C ALA A 65 -2.48 -5.69 36.78
N ALA A 66 -3.36 -6.41 37.47
CA ALA A 66 -4.07 -5.89 38.64
C ALA A 66 -4.68 -7.02 39.48
N ALA A 67 -3.84 -7.89 40.05
CA ALA A 67 -4.22 -8.74 41.18
C ALA A 67 -2.97 -9.28 41.87
N SER A 68 -2.42 -8.51 42.81
CA SER A 68 -1.60 -9.00 43.93
C SER A 68 -1.84 -8.08 45.12
#